data_AF-A0A517WW89-F1
#
_entry.id   AF-A0A517WW89-F1
#
_cell.length_a   1.000
_cell.length_b   1.000
_cell.length_c   1.000
_cell.angle_alpha   90.00
_cell.angle_beta   90.00
_cell.angle_gamma   90.00
#
_symmetry.space_group_name_H-M   'P 1'
#
loop_
_entity.id
_entity.type
_entity.pdbx_description
1 polymer ?
#
loop_
_entity_poly.entity_id
_entity_poly.type
_entity_poly.pdbx_seq_one_letter_code
_entity_poly.pdbx_strand_id
1 'polypeptide(L)'
;MIDYPKLFSVRLEYSKRLLKLSFKQQSLIDQDDYSGLLDVLGQKQRLFGQLDQYTRQLPKLWEKWRSERDLLSADQREACEQILQESEEILAKLLKNEDTSTQCMVDRRNRTNHQIQSLNQGERVGEAYRDSLAPVTHRHLNIDQ
;
A
#
# COMPACT_ATOMS: atom_id res chain seq x y z
N MET A 1 -28.18 -9.18 -26.65
CA MET A 1 -27.57 -10.19 -25.74
C MET A 1 -26.49 -9.48 -24.94
N ILE A 2 -26.38 -9.74 -23.63
CA ILE A 2 -25.32 -9.14 -22.81
C ILE A 2 -23.99 -9.79 -23.21
N ASP A 3 -22.98 -8.97 -23.50
CA ASP A 3 -21.63 -9.43 -23.83
C ASP A 3 -20.83 -9.62 -22.53
N TYR A 4 -21.07 -10.75 -21.86
CA TYR A 4 -20.39 -11.11 -20.61
C TYR A 4 -18.85 -11.15 -20.74
N PRO A 5 -18.26 -11.75 -21.80
CA PRO A 5 -16.81 -11.75 -21.97
C PRO A 5 -16.23 -10.35 -21.97
N LYS A 6 -16.85 -9.40 -22.68
CA LYS A 6 -16.41 -8.01 -22.70
C LYS A 6 -16.56 -7.32 -21.35
N LEU A 7 -17.63 -7.59 -20.62
CA LEU A 7 -17.85 -6.98 -19.29
C LEU A 7 -16.83 -7.48 -18.26
N PHE A 8 -16.49 -8.76 -18.29
CA PHE A 8 -15.48 -9.34 -17.42
C PHE A 8 -14.06 -8.93 -17.85
N SER A 9 -13.78 -8.79 -19.15
CA SER A 9 -12.45 -8.36 -19.61
C SER A 9 -12.10 -6.96 -19.13
N VAL A 10 -13.07 -6.04 -19.06
CA VAL A 10 -12.87 -4.71 -18.47
C VAL A 10 -12.45 -4.81 -17.00
N ARG A 11 -13.09 -5.67 -16.20
CA ARG A 11 -12.73 -5.87 -14.77
C ARG A 11 -11.34 -6.49 -14.62
N LEU A 12 -11.01 -7.43 -15.49
CA LEU A 12 -9.68 -8.03 -15.56
C LEU A 12 -8.61 -6.97 -15.85
N GLU A 13 -8.85 -6.08 -16.81
CA GLU A 13 -7.94 -4.98 -17.14
C GLU A 13 -7.73 -4.01 -15.95
N TYR A 14 -8.79 -3.66 -15.21
CA TYR A 14 -8.63 -2.88 -13.98
C TYR A 14 -7.77 -3.60 -12.95
N SER A 15 -7.97 -4.91 -12.77
CA SER A 15 -7.21 -5.73 -11.84
C SER A 15 -5.72 -5.81 -12.25
N LYS A 16 -5.43 -5.97 -13.54
CA LYS A 16 -4.05 -5.95 -14.09
C LYS A 16 -3.36 -4.61 -13.84
N ARG A 17 -4.07 -3.51 -14.09
CA ARG A 17 -3.54 -2.15 -13.88
C ARG A 17 -3.27 -1.88 -12.40
N LEU A 18 -4.16 -2.31 -11.50
CA LEU A 18 -3.94 -2.23 -10.06
C LEU A 18 -2.69 -3.00 -9.66
N LEU A 19 -2.56 -4.26 -10.09
CA LEU A 19 -1.39 -5.09 -9.79
C LEU A 19 -0.07 -4.44 -10.26
N LYS A 20 -0.05 -3.86 -11.45
CA LYS A 20 1.12 -3.13 -11.97
C LYS A 20 1.49 -1.94 -11.08
N LEU A 21 0.49 -1.17 -10.62
CA LEU A 21 0.72 -0.07 -9.68
C LEU A 21 1.21 -0.57 -8.33
N SER A 22 0.77 -1.74 -7.88
CA SER A 22 1.21 -2.35 -6.62
C SER A 22 2.66 -2.81 -6.67
N PHE A 23 3.11 -3.40 -7.78
CA PHE A 23 4.53 -3.67 -7.97
C PHE A 23 5.37 -2.39 -8.06
N LYS A 24 4.86 -1.35 -8.72
CA LYS A 24 5.54 -0.05 -8.74
C LYS A 24 5.65 0.56 -7.35
N GLN A 25 4.58 0.49 -6.54
CA GLN A 25 4.60 0.90 -5.14
C GLN A 25 5.68 0.15 -4.35
N GLN A 26 5.75 -1.19 -4.48
CA GLN A 26 6.77 -1.97 -3.78
C GLN A 26 8.19 -1.50 -4.16
N SER A 27 8.46 -1.33 -5.46
CA SER A 27 9.77 -0.84 -5.93
C SER A 27 10.11 0.54 -5.39
N LEU A 28 9.14 1.44 -5.24
CA LEU A 28 9.35 2.78 -4.69
C LEU A 28 9.58 2.75 -3.18
N ILE A 29 8.86 1.86 -2.47
CA ILE A 29 9.10 1.60 -1.03
C ILE A 29 10.53 1.10 -0.84
N ASP A 30 11.00 0.17 -1.66
CA ASP A 30 12.36 -0.38 -1.58
C ASP A 30 13.42 0.69 -1.85
N GLN A 31 13.11 1.70 -2.66
CA GLN A 31 14.00 2.80 -3.07
C GLN A 31 13.92 4.06 -2.18
N ASP A 32 13.09 4.09 -1.13
CA ASP A 32 12.82 5.30 -0.33
C ASP A 32 12.21 6.49 -1.09
N ASP A 33 11.61 6.24 -2.25
CA ASP A 33 10.99 7.32 -3.05
C ASP A 33 9.55 7.59 -2.60
N TYR A 34 9.43 8.37 -1.53
CA TYR A 34 8.13 8.78 -0.97
C TYR A 34 7.34 9.73 -1.88
N SER A 35 8.02 10.52 -2.72
CA SER A 35 7.36 11.40 -3.69
C SER A 35 6.68 10.57 -4.79
N GLY A 36 7.41 9.61 -5.37
CA GLY A 36 6.86 8.66 -6.32
C GLY A 36 5.75 7.78 -5.72
N LEU A 37 5.84 7.46 -4.42
CA LEU A 37 4.80 6.70 -3.72
C LEU A 37 3.46 7.45 -3.69
N LEU A 38 3.46 8.76 -3.41
CA LEU A 38 2.25 9.58 -3.42
C LEU A 38 1.59 9.61 -4.82
N ASP A 39 2.39 9.69 -5.88
CA ASP A 39 1.89 9.64 -7.25
C ASP A 39 1.22 8.29 -7.58
N VAL A 40 1.78 7.19 -7.10
CA VAL A 40 1.21 5.85 -7.29
C VAL A 40 -0.09 5.69 -6.49
N LEU A 41 -0.14 6.20 -5.26
CA LEU A 41 -1.37 6.20 -4.45
C LEU A 41 -2.50 6.98 -5.13
N GLY A 42 -2.19 8.17 -5.67
CA GLY A 42 -3.18 8.97 -6.43
C GLY A 42 -3.65 8.28 -7.71
N GLN A 43 -2.79 7.50 -8.38
CA GLN A 43 -3.19 6.65 -9.52
C GLN A 43 -4.10 5.51 -9.09
N LYS A 44 -3.79 4.81 -8.00
CA LYS A 44 -4.63 3.74 -7.44
C LYS A 44 -6.01 4.27 -7.04
N GLN A 45 -6.08 5.41 -6.38
CA GLN A 45 -7.35 6.02 -5.96
C GLN A 45 -8.25 6.35 -7.16
N ARG A 46 -7.68 6.92 -8.24
CA ARG A 46 -8.43 7.17 -9.48
C ARG A 46 -8.93 5.88 -10.12
N LEU A 47 -8.10 4.84 -10.13
CA LEU A 47 -8.45 3.54 -10.71
C LEU A 47 -9.57 2.85 -9.91
N PHE A 48 -9.55 2.95 -8.58
CA PHE A 48 -10.66 2.49 -7.73
C PHE A 48 -11.94 3.28 -7.99
N GLY A 49 -11.87 4.60 -8.16
CA GLY A 49 -13.03 5.42 -8.51
C GLY A 49 -13.66 5.01 -9.84
N GLN A 50 -12.83 4.73 -10.85
CA GLN A 50 -13.29 4.22 -12.15
C GLN A 50 -13.93 2.82 -12.04
N LEU A 51 -13.32 1.92 -11.27
CA LEU A 51 -13.85 0.58 -11.04
C LEU A 51 -15.19 0.60 -10.27
N ASP A 52 -15.31 1.46 -9.26
CA ASP A 52 -16.55 1.65 -8.50
C ASP A 52 -17.66 2.19 -9.41
N GLN A 53 -17.38 3.24 -10.20
CA GLN A 53 -18.32 3.76 -11.18
C GLN A 53 -18.78 2.69 -12.18
N TYR A 54 -17.84 1.90 -12.71
CA TYR A 54 -18.14 0.80 -13.63
C TYR A 54 -19.02 -0.28 -12.96
N THR A 55 -18.74 -0.62 -11.70
CA THR A 55 -19.52 -1.60 -10.94
C THR A 55 -20.94 -1.11 -10.68
N ARG A 56 -21.10 0.17 -10.34
CA ARG A 56 -22.42 0.81 -10.12
C ARG A 56 -23.29 0.85 -11.38
N GLN A 57 -22.67 0.92 -12.56
CA GLN A 57 -23.41 0.84 -13.83
C GLN A 57 -23.96 -0.56 -14.11
N LEU A 58 -23.52 -1.58 -13.36
CA LEU A 58 -23.83 -2.99 -13.56
C LEU A 58 -24.37 -3.67 -12.29
N PRO A 59 -25.42 -3.12 -11.64
CA PRO A 59 -25.84 -3.50 -10.28
C PRO A 59 -26.39 -4.93 -10.16
N LYS A 60 -26.67 -5.62 -11.27
CA LYS A 60 -27.18 -7.00 -11.31
C LYS A 60 -26.37 -7.93 -12.20
N LEU A 61 -25.12 -7.58 -12.50
CA LEU A 61 -24.27 -8.38 -13.40
C LEU A 61 -24.16 -9.83 -12.93
N TRP A 62 -23.91 -10.04 -11.63
CA TRP A 62 -23.71 -11.37 -11.07
C TRP A 62 -24.98 -12.20 -11.00
N GLU A 63 -26.12 -11.58 -10.66
CA GLU A 63 -27.43 -12.25 -10.69
C GLU A 63 -27.77 -12.72 -12.10
N LYS A 64 -27.60 -11.84 -13.10
CA LYS A 64 -27.87 -12.14 -14.50
C LYS A 64 -26.92 -13.20 -15.07
N TRP A 65 -25.62 -13.08 -14.79
CA TRP A 65 -24.64 -14.10 -15.15
C TRP A 65 -25.06 -15.47 -14.62
N ARG A 66 -25.43 -15.58 -13.34
CA ARG A 66 -25.82 -16.85 -12.74
C ARG A 66 -27.06 -17.46 -13.37
N SER A 67 -28.04 -16.64 -13.77
CA SER A 67 -29.27 -17.13 -14.42
C SER A 67 -29.09 -17.42 -15.91
N GLU A 68 -28.19 -16.71 -16.59
CA GLU A 68 -28.03 -16.78 -18.05
C GLU A 68 -26.86 -17.66 -18.49
N ARG A 69 -25.90 -17.99 -17.61
CA ARG A 69 -24.70 -18.77 -17.94
C ARG A 69 -25.02 -20.06 -18.69
N ASP A 70 -26.03 -20.80 -18.25
CA ASP A 70 -26.38 -22.10 -18.83
C ASP A 70 -27.18 -21.96 -20.15
N LEU A 71 -27.60 -20.74 -20.49
CA LEU A 71 -28.22 -20.38 -21.78
C LEU A 71 -27.20 -19.90 -22.82
N LEU A 72 -25.95 -19.64 -22.43
CA LEU A 72 -24.89 -19.23 -23.34
C LEU A 72 -24.32 -20.42 -24.11
N SER A 73 -23.70 -20.14 -25.25
CA SER A 73 -22.93 -21.17 -25.96
C SER A 73 -21.74 -21.63 -25.12
N ALA A 74 -21.27 -22.86 -25.37
CA ALA A 74 -20.10 -23.42 -24.70
C ALA A 74 -18.88 -22.48 -24.80
N ASP A 75 -18.59 -21.98 -26.00
CA ASP A 75 -17.46 -21.07 -26.26
C ASP A 75 -17.56 -19.76 -25.44
N GLN A 76 -18.75 -19.17 -25.34
CA GLN A 76 -18.94 -17.94 -24.57
C GLN A 76 -18.82 -18.17 -23.07
N ARG A 77 -19.32 -19.32 -22.60
CA ARG A 77 -19.21 -19.71 -21.20
C ARG A 77 -17.74 -19.94 -20.83
N GLU A 78 -17.02 -20.69 -21.64
CA GLU A 78 -15.59 -20.97 -21.44
C GLU A 78 -14.76 -19.68 -21.44
N ALA A 79 -15.00 -18.77 -22.39
CA ALA A 79 -14.32 -17.47 -22.42
C ALA A 79 -14.58 -16.66 -21.14
N CYS A 80 -15.82 -16.65 -20.63
CA CYS A 80 -16.13 -15.97 -19.38
C CYS A 80 -15.43 -16.62 -18.18
N GLU A 81 -15.49 -17.95 -18.07
CA GLU A 81 -14.85 -18.70 -16.98
C GLU A 81 -13.34 -18.48 -16.96
N GLN A 82 -12.70 -18.47 -18.13
CA GLN A 82 -11.27 -18.16 -18.26
C GLN A 82 -10.93 -16.75 -17.77
N ILE A 83 -11.70 -15.73 -18.18
CA ILE A 83 -11.49 -14.35 -17.75
C ILE A 83 -11.70 -14.20 -16.24
N LEU A 84 -12.72 -14.87 -15.68
CA LEU A 84 -13.02 -14.84 -14.25
C LEU A 84 -11.90 -15.49 -13.45
N GLN A 85 -11.42 -16.65 -13.88
CA GLN A 85 -10.30 -17.34 -13.24
C GLN A 85 -9.02 -16.50 -13.29
N GLU A 86 -8.69 -15.91 -14.43
CA GLU A 86 -7.54 -15.01 -14.55
C GLU A 86 -7.68 -13.79 -13.61
N SER A 87 -8.90 -13.26 -13.49
CA SER A 87 -9.18 -12.15 -12.58
C SER A 87 -8.97 -12.54 -11.12
N GLU A 88 -9.39 -13.73 -10.71
CA GLU A 88 -9.18 -14.25 -9.35
C GLU A 88 -7.70 -14.39 -9.03
N GLU A 89 -6.91 -14.96 -9.95
CA GLU A 89 -5.46 -15.09 -9.78
C GLU A 89 -4.76 -13.74 -9.61
N ILE A 90 -5.13 -12.75 -10.41
CA ILE A 90 -4.57 -11.40 -10.33
C ILE A 90 -4.96 -10.71 -9.03
N LEU A 91 -6.23 -10.84 -8.60
CA LEU A 91 -6.69 -10.26 -7.35
C LEU A 91 -6.00 -10.92 -6.14
N ALA A 92 -5.77 -12.22 -6.17
CA ALA A 92 -5.01 -12.91 -5.13
C ALA A 92 -3.55 -12.41 -5.07
N LYS A 93 -2.90 -12.24 -6.22
CA LYS A 93 -1.55 -11.64 -6.31
C LYS A 93 -1.53 -10.21 -5.79
N LEU A 94 -2.55 -9.41 -6.13
CA LEU A 94 -2.70 -8.03 -5.68
C LEU A 94 -2.81 -7.96 -4.15
N LEU A 95 -3.70 -8.75 -3.55
CA LEU A 95 -3.89 -8.79 -2.09
C LEU A 95 -2.59 -9.15 -1.37
N LYS A 96 -1.88 -10.18 -1.84
CA LYS A 96 -0.59 -10.58 -1.27
C LYS A 96 0.46 -9.45 -1.35
N ASN A 97 0.49 -8.73 -2.47
CA ASN A 97 1.42 -7.62 -2.64
C ASN A 97 1.08 -6.43 -1.74
N GLU A 98 -0.20 -6.06 -1.61
CA GLU A 98 -0.61 -4.96 -0.71
C GLU A 98 -0.28 -5.26 0.76
N ASP A 99 -0.50 -6.51 1.19
CA ASP A 99 -0.15 -6.95 2.54
C ASP A 99 1.36 -6.81 2.80
N THR A 100 2.17 -7.30 1.84
CA THR A 100 3.64 -7.19 1.90
C THR A 100 4.10 -5.72 1.95
N SER A 101 3.57 -4.87 1.06
CA SER A 101 3.92 -3.45 1.02
C SER A 101 3.52 -2.72 2.32
N THR A 102 2.37 -3.07 2.89
CA THR A 102 1.89 -2.49 4.15
C THR A 102 2.82 -2.86 5.30
N GLN A 103 3.20 -4.14 5.39
CA GLN A 103 4.13 -4.61 6.41
C GLN A 103 5.50 -3.92 6.29
N CYS A 104 6.05 -3.82 5.07
CA CYS A 104 7.32 -3.12 4.84
C CYS A 104 7.28 -1.66 5.32
N MET A 105 6.19 -0.93 5.04
CA MET A 105 6.02 0.45 5.48
C MET A 105 5.93 0.57 7.01
N VAL A 106 5.21 -0.34 7.67
CA VAL A 106 5.11 -0.38 9.13
C VAL A 106 6.46 -0.65 9.78
N ASP A 107 7.19 -1.65 9.30
CA ASP A 107 8.52 -1.99 9.81
C ASP A 107 9.51 -0.84 9.65
N ARG A 108 9.44 -0.16 8.50
CA ARG A 108 10.28 0.99 8.19
C ARG A 108 10.00 2.16 9.12
N ARG A 109 8.73 2.51 9.33
CA ARG A 109 8.31 3.52 10.32
C ARG A 109 8.84 3.19 11.71
N ASN A 110 8.75 1.93 12.13
CA ASN A 110 9.21 1.50 13.45
C ASN A 110 10.73 1.64 13.59
N ARG A 111 11.51 1.32 12.54
CA ARG A 111 12.96 1.54 12.51
C ARG A 111 13.32 3.02 12.62
N THR A 112 12.66 3.88 11.86
CA THR A 112 12.88 5.34 11.94
C THR A 112 12.56 5.88 13.33
N ASN A 113 11.46 5.44 13.94
CA ASN A 113 11.11 5.82 15.31
C ASN A 113 12.17 5.37 16.33
N HIS A 114 12.69 4.15 16.20
CA HIS A 114 13.78 3.68 17.05
C HIS A 114 15.07 4.48 16.85
N GLN A 115 15.42 4.84 15.61
CA GLN A 115 16.58 5.69 15.31
C GLN A 115 16.43 7.07 15.97
N ILE A 116 15.27 7.72 15.82
CA ILE A 116 14.97 9.00 16.46
C ILE A 116 15.07 8.89 18.00
N GLN A 117 14.49 7.85 18.59
CA GLN A 117 14.59 7.61 20.03
C GLN A 117 16.03 7.40 20.50
N SER A 118 16.83 6.66 19.74
CA SER A 118 18.24 6.42 20.07
C SER A 118 19.09 7.70 19.97
N LEU A 119 18.83 8.57 18.99
CA LEU A 119 19.50 9.87 18.85
C LEU A 119 19.15 10.80 20.03
N ASN A 120 17.87 10.90 20.40
CA ASN A 120 17.42 11.70 21.54
C ASN A 120 17.99 11.20 22.89
N GLN A 121 18.21 9.88 23.04
CA GLN A 121 18.89 9.33 24.21
C GLN A 121 20.39 9.64 24.20
N GLY A 122 21.03 9.60 23.02
CA GLY A 122 22.44 9.96 22.85
C GLY A 122 22.73 11.43 23.17
N GLU A 123 21.85 12.36 22.78
CA GLU A 123 21.97 13.78 23.15
C GLU A 123 21.90 14.00 24.67
N ARG A 124 20.97 13.33 25.38
CA ARG A 124 20.86 13.40 26.84
C ARG A 124 22.10 12.87 27.56
N VAL A 125 22.74 11.83 27.02
CA VAL A 125 24.00 11.30 27.56
C VAL A 125 25.15 12.28 27.27
N GLY A 126 25.23 12.84 26.06
CA GLY A 126 26.25 13.84 25.71
C GLY A 126 26.14 15.16 26.48
N GLU A 127 24.94 15.53 26.92
CA GLU A 127 24.71 16.65 27.85
C GLU A 127 25.20 16.32 29.27
N ALA A 128 24.88 15.14 29.78
CA ALA A 128 25.32 14.70 31.12
C ALA A 128 26.85 14.58 31.25
N TYR A 129 27.54 14.13 30.19
CA TYR A 129 29.02 14.12 30.17
C TYR A 129 29.64 15.52 30.04
N ARG A 130 28.97 16.46 29.37
CA ARG A 130 29.43 17.85 29.30
C ARG A 130 29.28 18.56 30.64
N ASP A 131 28.20 18.29 31.36
CA ASP A 131 27.93 18.87 32.68
C ASP A 131 28.89 18.31 33.75
N SER A 132 29.32 17.05 33.63
CA SER A 132 30.31 16.45 34.55
C SER A 132 31.76 16.88 34.29
N LEU A 133 32.05 17.51 33.14
CA LEU A 133 33.39 18.03 32.79
C LEU A 133 33.53 19.54 33.06
N ALA A 134 32.45 20.22 33.44
CA ALA A 134 32.52 21.59 33.93
C ALA A 134 33.19 21.58 35.32
N PRO A 135 34.36 22.22 35.50
CA PRO A 135 35.00 22.25 36.81
C PRO A 135 34.13 23.08 37.75
N VAL A 136 33.65 22.45 38.81
CA VAL A 136 32.96 23.13 39.91
C VAL A 136 33.95 24.09 40.55
N THR A 137 33.92 25.36 40.14
CA THR A 137 34.62 26.43 40.85
C THR A 137 33.89 26.69 42.16
N HIS A 138 34.15 25.87 43.18
CA HIS A 138 33.85 26.20 44.57
C HIS A 138 34.76 27.34 45.01
N ARG A 139 34.36 28.58 44.69
CA ARG A 139 34.94 29.78 45.29
C ARG A 139 34.41 29.87 46.71
N HIS A 140 35.10 29.25 47.67
CA HIS A 140 34.88 29.51 49.09
C HIS A 140 35.24 30.98 49.37
N LEU A 141 34.23 31.84 49.40
CA LEU A 141 34.36 33.16 50.02
C LEU A 141 34.30 32.94 51.54
N ASN A 142 35.48 32.82 52.16
CA ASN A 142 35.62 33.08 53.59
C ASN A 142 35.33 34.57 53.80
N ILE A 143 34.21 34.87 54.43
CA ILE A 143 33.98 36.18 55.05
C ILE A 143 34.11 35.92 56.55
N ASP A 144 35.33 36.04 57.04
CA ASP A 144 35.62 36.27 58.45
C ASP A 144 36.42 37.57 58.55
N GLN A 145 35.97 38.42 59.48
CA GLN A 145 36.48 39.71 59.96
C GLN A 145 35.87 40.99 59.35
#